data_AF-A0A0N4Y4E9-F1
#
_entry.id   AF-A0A0N4Y4E9-F1
#
_cell.length_a   1.000
_cell.length_b   1.000
_cell.length_c   1.000
_cell.angle_alpha   90.00
_cell.angle_beta   90.00
_cell.angle_gamma   90.00
#
_symmetry.space_group_name_H-M   'P 1'
#
loop_
_entity.id
_entity.type
_entity.pdbx_description
1 polymer ?
#
loop_
_entity_poly.entity_id
_entity_poly.type
_entity_poly.pdbx_seq_one_letter_code
_entity_poly.pdbx_strand_id
1 'polypeptide(L)'
;MLRGVASARGRRSRPIVRVVTKPRPLHRIRDVDFLNAVLRAIGVALRHPLFVVTLLLAVGFNITFKNVDAGPISSVLPKDSTNSFVKWPRSNIVKVAGYIIFVPVIVDASRGQQASLALVVAVWVSLVPEAVYVEYAIQAVALHLFFHLRSSSHRLVIVAIVIVAYFSGFILSGVGKSKSATSK
;
A
#
# COMPACT_ATOMS: atom_id res chain seq x y z
N MET A 1 63.08 -39.50 -41.05
CA MET A 1 61.71 -39.87 -41.50
C MET A 1 60.97 -40.32 -40.25
N LEU A 2 59.88 -39.75 -39.74
CA LEU A 2 58.69 -39.14 -40.32
C LEU A 2 58.16 -38.00 -39.42
N ARG A 3 57.54 -37.02 -40.08
CA ARG A 3 56.85 -35.84 -39.54
C ARG A 3 55.58 -36.23 -38.76
N GLY A 4 55.39 -35.66 -37.57
CA GLY A 4 54.09 -35.61 -36.89
C GLY A 4 53.44 -34.24 -37.10
N VAL A 5 52.33 -34.21 -37.83
CA VAL A 5 51.63 -33.01 -38.30
C VAL A 5 50.77 -32.41 -37.19
N ALA A 6 51.02 -31.13 -36.88
CA ALA A 6 50.17 -30.34 -35.99
C ALA A 6 48.83 -30.02 -36.67
N SER A 7 47.72 -30.45 -36.05
CA SER A 7 46.37 -30.15 -36.52
C SER A 7 45.91 -28.80 -35.96
N ALA A 8 46.03 -27.75 -36.78
CA ALA A 8 45.47 -26.43 -36.49
C ALA A 8 43.95 -26.45 -36.64
N ARG A 9 43.24 -26.48 -35.51
CA ARG A 9 41.77 -26.48 -35.45
C ARG A 9 41.25 -25.05 -35.72
N GLY A 10 40.93 -24.74 -36.97
CA GLY A 10 40.36 -23.46 -37.38
C GLY A 10 39.02 -23.16 -36.69
N ARG A 11 39.01 -22.15 -35.83
CA ARG A 11 37.78 -21.55 -35.28
C ARG A 11 37.05 -20.80 -36.41
N ARG A 12 35.97 -21.40 -36.92
CA ARG A 12 35.01 -20.70 -37.79
C ARG A 12 34.25 -19.65 -36.96
N SER A 13 34.59 -18.39 -37.15
CA SER A 13 33.83 -17.24 -36.68
C SER A 13 32.45 -17.26 -37.35
N ARG A 14 31.39 -17.53 -36.59
CA ARG A 14 30.02 -17.40 -37.08
C ARG A 14 29.68 -15.90 -37.21
N PRO A 15 29.04 -15.47 -38.31
CA PRO A 15 28.61 -14.08 -38.44
C PRO A 15 27.53 -13.77 -37.39
N ILE A 16 27.73 -12.67 -36.66
CA ILE A 16 26.74 -12.12 -35.73
C ILE A 16 25.61 -11.53 -36.58
N VAL A 17 24.53 -12.30 -36.77
CA VAL A 17 23.29 -11.79 -37.34
C VAL A 17 22.70 -10.81 -36.32
N ARG A 18 22.85 -9.50 -36.57
CA ARG A 18 22.10 -8.47 -35.85
C ARG A 18 20.63 -8.61 -36.21
N VAL A 19 19.88 -9.29 -35.35
CA VAL A 19 18.42 -9.28 -35.40
C VAL A 19 17.99 -7.84 -35.10
N VAL A 20 17.58 -7.10 -36.13
CA VAL A 20 16.89 -5.82 -35.98
C VAL A 20 15.55 -6.12 -35.35
N THR A 21 15.48 -6.01 -34.03
CA THR A 21 14.23 -6.12 -33.27
C THR A 21 13.33 -4.96 -33.69
N LYS A 22 12.29 -5.26 -34.47
CA LYS A 22 11.21 -4.29 -34.77
C LYS A 22 10.76 -3.63 -33.46
N PRO A 23 10.63 -2.29 -33.41
CA PRO A 23 10.13 -1.63 -32.22
C PRO A 23 8.75 -2.19 -31.88
N ARG A 24 8.62 -2.76 -30.68
CA ARG A 24 7.31 -3.21 -30.19
C ARG A 24 6.38 -1.99 -30.18
N PRO A 25 5.16 -2.10 -30.72
CA PRO A 25 4.20 -1.00 -30.63
C PRO A 25 4.00 -0.68 -29.15
N LEU A 26 4.20 0.59 -28.80
CA LEU A 26 3.85 1.13 -27.49
C LEU A 26 2.37 0.82 -27.28
N HIS A 27 2.10 -0.15 -26.42
CA HIS A 27 0.76 -0.60 -26.12
C HIS A 27 0.06 0.59 -25.46
N ARG A 28 -0.85 1.23 -26.21
CA ARG A 28 -1.77 2.24 -25.72
C ARG A 28 -2.53 1.59 -24.57
N ILE A 29 -2.13 1.87 -23.34
CA ILE A 29 -2.79 1.40 -22.13
C ILE A 29 -4.23 1.88 -22.25
N ARG A 30 -5.13 0.95 -22.54
CA ARG A 30 -6.54 1.21 -22.75
C ARG A 30 -7.16 1.26 -21.36
N ASP A 31 -7.65 2.42 -20.95
CA ASP A 31 -8.18 2.67 -19.59
C ASP A 31 -9.22 1.63 -19.13
N VAL A 32 -9.92 1.01 -20.07
CA VAL A 32 -10.91 -0.06 -19.85
C VAL A 32 -10.27 -1.33 -19.27
N ASP A 33 -9.01 -1.62 -19.64
CA ASP A 33 -8.29 -2.80 -19.14
C ASP A 33 -7.86 -2.62 -17.68
N PHE A 34 -7.50 -1.39 -17.28
CA PHE A 34 -7.13 -1.08 -15.91
C PHE A 34 -8.33 -1.18 -14.95
N LEU A 35 -9.45 -0.54 -15.28
CA LEU A 35 -10.66 -0.60 -14.44
C LEU A 35 -11.16 -2.03 -14.29
N ASN A 36 -11.19 -2.80 -15.39
CA ASN A 36 -11.56 -4.21 -15.33
C ASN A 36 -10.56 -5.04 -14.50
N ALA A 37 -9.25 -4.74 -14.57
CA ALA A 37 -8.25 -5.40 -13.74
C ALA A 37 -8.43 -5.07 -12.26
N VAL A 38 -8.74 -3.82 -11.91
CA VAL A 38 -9.03 -3.39 -10.54
C VAL A 38 -10.31 -4.03 -10.02
N LEU A 39 -11.41 -3.99 -10.78
CA LEU A 39 -12.67 -4.62 -10.39
C LEU A 39 -12.53 -6.14 -10.21
N ARG A 40 -11.77 -6.80 -11.09
CA ARG A 40 -11.42 -8.22 -10.91
C ARG A 40 -10.56 -8.44 -9.67
N ALA A 41 -9.57 -7.58 -9.41
CA ALA A 41 -8.74 -7.67 -8.22
C ALA A 41 -9.57 -7.49 -6.95
N ILE A 42 -10.54 -6.56 -6.93
CA ILE A 42 -11.50 -6.38 -5.84
C ILE A 42 -12.37 -7.62 -5.69
N GLY A 43 -12.92 -8.15 -6.79
CA GLY A 43 -13.75 -9.36 -6.75
C GLY A 43 -12.99 -10.59 -6.25
N VAL A 44 -11.68 -10.69 -6.52
CA VAL A 44 -10.80 -11.70 -5.94
C VAL A 44 -10.55 -11.38 -4.46
N ALA A 45 -10.17 -10.15 -4.13
CA ALA A 45 -9.86 -9.72 -2.77
C ALA A 45 -11.05 -9.91 -1.81
N LEU A 46 -12.29 -9.68 -2.24
CA LEU A 46 -13.49 -9.93 -1.44
C LEU A 46 -13.70 -11.41 -1.08
N ARG A 47 -13.06 -12.34 -1.80
CA ARG A 47 -13.04 -13.77 -1.43
C ARG A 47 -11.99 -14.07 -0.36
N HIS A 48 -11.07 -13.15 -0.08
CA HIS A 48 -10.06 -13.29 0.97
C HIS A 48 -10.60 -12.75 2.30
N PRO A 49 -10.66 -13.59 3.36
CA PRO A 49 -11.25 -13.18 4.63
C PRO A 49 -10.51 -12.01 5.27
N LEU A 50 -9.18 -11.91 5.11
CA LEU A 50 -8.37 -10.83 5.68
C LEU A 50 -8.69 -9.47 5.03
N PHE A 51 -9.03 -9.44 3.75
CA PHE A 51 -9.48 -8.22 3.08
C PHE A 51 -10.82 -7.75 3.65
N VAL A 52 -11.77 -8.68 3.83
CA VAL A 52 -13.08 -8.38 4.44
C VAL A 52 -12.92 -7.88 5.86
N VAL A 53 -12.04 -8.50 6.66
CA VAL A 53 -11.71 -8.02 8.01
C VAL A 53 -11.14 -6.60 7.98
N THR A 54 -10.24 -6.30 7.04
CA THR A 54 -9.69 -4.93 6.87
C THR A 54 -10.81 -3.92 6.60
N LEU A 55 -11.76 -4.27 5.74
CA LEU A 55 -12.89 -3.41 5.41
C LEU A 55 -13.84 -3.23 6.61
N LEU A 56 -14.15 -4.30 7.33
CA LEU A 56 -14.98 -4.26 8.54
C LEU A 56 -14.33 -3.42 9.64
N LEU A 57 -13.02 -3.55 9.84
CA LEU A 57 -12.27 -2.72 10.79
C LEU A 57 -12.36 -1.25 10.36
N ALA A 58 -12.08 -0.93 9.10
CA ALA A 58 -12.16 0.43 8.59
C ALA A 58 -13.55 1.07 8.81
N VAL A 59 -14.63 0.36 8.49
CA VAL A 59 -16.01 0.83 8.71
C VAL A 59 -16.32 0.95 10.20
N GLY A 60 -15.94 -0.06 10.99
CA GLY A 60 -16.12 -0.06 12.44
C GLY A 60 -15.42 1.13 13.11
N PHE A 61 -14.16 1.40 12.77
CA PHE A 61 -13.44 2.56 13.29
C PHE A 61 -14.12 3.88 12.91
N ASN A 62 -14.59 4.02 11.67
CA ASN A 62 -15.26 5.24 11.22
C ASN A 62 -16.57 5.52 11.99
N ILE A 63 -17.35 4.47 12.28
CA ILE A 63 -18.62 4.60 12.98
C ILE A 63 -18.40 4.77 14.49
N THR A 64 -17.53 3.96 15.08
CA THR A 64 -17.38 3.84 16.54
C THR A 64 -16.49 4.93 17.14
N PHE A 65 -15.43 5.36 16.46
CA PHE A 65 -14.43 6.28 17.03
C PHE A 65 -14.74 7.76 16.79
N LYS A 66 -16.02 8.12 16.76
CA LYS A 66 -16.43 9.54 16.74
C LYS A 66 -16.17 10.23 18.07
N ASN A 67 -16.20 9.50 19.19
CA ASN A 67 -15.91 10.01 20.54
C ASN A 67 -15.17 8.94 21.36
N VAL A 68 -13.87 9.14 21.63
CA VAL A 68 -13.03 8.25 22.48
C VAL A 68 -13.55 8.20 23.92
N ASP A 69 -14.33 9.19 24.31
CA ASP A 69 -14.86 9.36 25.66
C ASP A 69 -16.16 8.59 25.90
N ALA A 70 -16.75 8.04 24.85
CA ALA A 70 -18.03 7.32 24.90
C ALA A 70 -17.86 5.86 24.48
N GLY A 71 -18.69 4.99 25.06
CA GLY A 71 -18.76 3.57 24.70
C GLY A 71 -17.64 2.71 25.31
N PRO A 72 -17.47 1.46 24.83
CA PRO A 72 -16.59 0.46 25.45
C PRO A 72 -15.09 0.76 25.32
N ILE A 73 -14.70 1.79 24.56
CA ILE A 73 -13.30 2.21 24.46
C ILE A 73 -12.88 3.01 25.69
N SER A 74 -13.78 3.76 26.32
CA SER A 74 -13.44 4.57 27.49
C SER A 74 -13.13 3.73 28.74
N SER A 75 -13.61 2.48 28.79
CA SER A 75 -13.25 1.52 29.83
C SER A 75 -11.87 0.89 29.62
N VAL A 76 -11.47 0.67 28.35
CA VAL A 76 -10.14 0.13 27.99
C VAL A 76 -9.07 1.22 28.02
N LEU A 77 -9.45 2.43 27.62
CA LEU A 77 -8.62 3.63 27.66
C LEU A 77 -9.32 4.64 28.57
N PRO A 78 -9.10 4.62 29.90
CA PRO A 78 -9.63 5.65 30.80
C PRO A 78 -8.87 6.97 30.68
N LYS A 79 -9.56 8.10 30.87
CA LYS A 79 -8.95 9.46 30.82
C LYS A 79 -7.96 9.68 31.93
N ASP A 80 -8.28 9.14 33.10
CA ASP A 80 -7.58 9.43 34.36
C ASP A 80 -6.41 8.48 34.59
N SER A 81 -6.05 7.65 33.59
CA SER A 81 -4.94 6.73 33.70
C SER A 81 -3.61 7.49 33.80
N THR A 82 -2.81 7.16 34.79
CA THR A 82 -1.43 7.64 34.91
C THR A 82 -0.46 6.83 34.06
N ASN A 83 -0.87 5.66 33.58
CA ASN A 83 -0.04 4.73 32.82
C ASN A 83 0.23 5.23 31.39
N SER A 84 1.52 5.36 31.02
CA SER A 84 1.96 5.77 29.69
C SER A 84 1.42 4.88 28.56
N PHE A 85 1.24 3.58 28.82
CA PHE A 85 0.67 2.64 27.87
C PHE A 85 -0.81 2.90 27.56
N VAL A 86 -1.51 3.65 28.40
CA VAL A 86 -2.91 4.08 28.17
C VAL A 86 -2.95 5.50 27.59
N LYS A 87 -2.08 6.39 28.09
CA LYS A 87 -2.02 7.78 27.64
C LYS A 87 -1.66 7.90 26.16
N TRP A 88 -0.65 7.16 25.69
CA TRP A 88 -0.19 7.28 24.30
C TRP A 88 -1.23 6.81 23.27
N PRO A 89 -1.87 5.62 23.41
CA PRO A 89 -2.94 5.22 22.50
C PRO A 89 -4.13 6.18 22.51
N ARG A 90 -4.45 6.74 23.67
CA ARG A 90 -5.54 7.72 23.79
C ARG A 90 -5.23 9.00 23.02
N SER A 91 -4.02 9.54 23.15
CA SER A 91 -3.61 10.77 22.46
C SER A 91 -3.36 10.56 20.97
N ASN A 92 -3.08 9.33 20.53
CA ASN A 92 -2.79 8.97 19.15
C ASN A 92 -3.79 7.96 18.59
N ILE A 93 -5.07 8.04 18.99
CA ILE A 93 -6.06 7.00 18.69
C ILE A 93 -6.23 6.73 17.19
N VAL A 94 -6.05 7.77 16.37
CA VAL A 94 -6.10 7.70 14.91
C VAL A 94 -4.96 6.85 14.37
N LYS A 95 -3.74 7.00 14.92
CA LYS A 95 -2.59 6.16 14.55
C LYS A 95 -2.79 4.73 15.00
N VAL A 96 -3.31 4.52 16.21
CA VAL A 96 -3.64 3.17 16.74
C VAL A 96 -4.63 2.46 15.82
N ALA A 97 -5.69 3.15 15.40
CA ALA A 97 -6.64 2.61 14.42
C ALA A 97 -5.93 2.27 13.10
N GLY A 98 -5.05 3.16 12.60
CA GLY A 98 -4.21 2.90 11.44
C GLY A 98 -3.42 1.59 11.58
N TYR A 99 -2.69 1.40 12.68
CA TYR A 99 -1.96 0.16 12.96
C TYR A 99 -2.88 -1.07 12.90
N ILE A 100 -4.03 -1.02 13.57
CA ILE A 100 -4.98 -2.14 13.62
C ILE A 100 -5.53 -2.46 12.23
N ILE A 101 -5.85 -1.45 11.43
CA ILE A 101 -6.34 -1.62 10.05
C ILE A 101 -5.28 -2.27 9.14
N PHE A 102 -3.99 -2.01 9.37
CA PHE A 102 -2.91 -2.63 8.59
C PHE A 102 -2.55 -4.06 9.02
N VAL A 103 -2.92 -4.51 10.22
CA VAL A 103 -2.59 -5.87 10.70
C VAL A 103 -3.02 -6.97 9.74
N PRO A 104 -4.28 -7.01 9.24
CA PRO A 104 -4.68 -8.07 8.32
C PRO A 104 -3.91 -8.03 7.00
N VAL A 105 -3.51 -6.83 6.54
CA VAL A 105 -2.69 -6.67 5.33
C VAL A 105 -1.29 -7.26 5.52
N ILE A 106 -0.70 -7.05 6.70
CA ILE A 106 0.62 -7.60 7.05
C ILE A 106 0.55 -9.12 7.13
N VAL A 107 -0.50 -9.66 7.76
CA VAL A 107 -0.69 -11.12 7.88
C VAL A 107 -0.94 -11.77 6.52
N ASP A 108 -1.58 -11.07 5.60
CA ASP A 108 -1.85 -11.56 4.23
C ASP A 108 -0.58 -11.63 3.37
N ALA A 109 0.46 -10.84 3.69
CA ALA A 109 1.72 -10.87 2.96
C ALA A 109 2.49 -12.18 3.19
N SER A 110 3.36 -12.53 2.23
CA SER A 110 4.24 -13.71 2.35
C SER A 110 5.15 -13.62 3.57
N ARG A 111 5.41 -14.75 4.27
CA ARG A 111 6.15 -14.78 5.55
C ARG A 111 7.48 -14.01 5.54
N GLY A 112 8.22 -14.07 4.42
CA GLY A 112 9.49 -13.35 4.27
C GLY A 112 9.36 -11.82 4.15
N GLN A 113 8.17 -11.33 3.80
CA GLN A 113 7.87 -9.90 3.64
C GLN A 113 7.08 -9.32 4.81
N GLN A 114 6.54 -10.15 5.71
CA GLN A 114 5.71 -9.65 6.83
C GLN A 114 6.50 -8.71 7.74
N ALA A 115 7.74 -9.08 8.10
CA ALA A 115 8.57 -8.28 9.00
C ALA A 115 8.97 -6.93 8.37
N SER A 116 9.39 -6.94 7.09
CA SER A 116 9.73 -5.71 6.38
C SER A 116 8.51 -4.83 6.16
N LEU A 117 7.36 -5.42 5.83
CA LEU A 117 6.10 -4.70 5.66
C LEU A 117 5.62 -4.10 6.98
N ALA A 118 5.70 -4.85 8.09
CA ALA A 118 5.36 -4.36 9.42
C ALA A 118 6.24 -3.15 9.80
N LEU A 119 7.54 -3.20 9.51
CA LEU A 119 8.45 -2.08 9.74
C LEU A 119 8.08 -0.87 8.88
N VAL A 120 7.82 -1.07 7.58
CA VAL A 120 7.42 0.01 6.67
C VAL A 120 6.11 0.65 7.13
N VAL A 121 5.10 -0.15 7.48
CA VAL A 121 3.84 0.33 8.04
C VAL A 121 4.09 1.09 9.34
N ALA A 122 4.97 0.59 10.21
CA ALA A 122 5.24 1.25 11.48
C ALA A 122 5.89 2.60 11.34
N VAL A 123 6.86 2.71 10.42
CA VAL A 123 7.50 3.98 10.06
C VAL A 123 6.47 4.91 9.41
N TRP A 124 5.66 4.41 8.47
CA TRP A 124 4.64 5.18 7.77
C TRP A 124 3.61 5.78 8.72
N VAL A 125 2.94 4.96 9.53
CA VAL A 125 1.91 5.44 10.49
C VAL A 125 2.50 6.36 11.56
N SER A 126 3.78 6.20 11.91
CA SER A 126 4.44 7.09 12.89
C SER A 126 4.76 8.47 12.33
N LEU A 127 5.36 8.51 11.13
CA LEU A 127 5.91 9.72 10.52
C LEU A 127 4.86 10.56 9.79
N VAL A 128 3.86 9.90 9.21
CA VAL A 128 2.83 10.58 8.43
C VAL A 128 1.93 11.39 9.38
N PRO A 129 1.70 12.70 9.10
CA PRO A 129 0.79 13.53 9.88
C PRO A 129 -0.59 12.88 9.98
N GLU A 130 -1.32 13.15 11.06
CA GLU A 130 -2.62 12.54 11.33
C GLU A 130 -3.59 12.68 10.16
N ALA A 131 -3.66 11.59 9.39
CA ALA A 131 -4.61 11.34 8.34
C ALA A 131 -5.96 10.92 8.95
N VAL A 132 -7.08 11.24 8.30
CA VAL A 132 -8.40 10.78 8.76
C VAL A 132 -8.46 9.25 8.66
N TYR A 133 -9.23 8.56 9.52
CA TYR A 133 -9.38 7.09 9.51
C TYR A 133 -9.62 6.49 8.09
N VAL A 134 -10.37 7.22 7.26
CA VAL A 134 -10.69 6.84 5.88
C VAL A 134 -9.44 6.72 5.00
N GLU A 135 -8.45 7.60 5.20
CA GLU A 135 -7.21 7.57 4.41
C GLU A 135 -6.39 6.32 4.72
N TYR A 136 -6.27 5.95 5.99
CA TYR A 136 -5.62 4.69 6.39
C TYR A 136 -6.34 3.46 5.82
N ALA A 137 -7.68 3.48 5.80
CA ALA A 137 -8.47 2.43 5.17
C ALA A 137 -8.22 2.31 3.67
N ILE A 138 -8.20 3.43 2.94
CA ILE A 138 -7.91 3.45 1.50
C ILE A 138 -6.49 2.94 1.24
N GLN A 139 -5.50 3.36 2.04
CA GLN A 139 -4.12 2.90 1.93
C GLN A 139 -3.98 1.39 2.18
N ALA A 140 -4.66 0.85 3.20
CA ALA A 140 -4.67 -0.57 3.51
C ALA A 140 -5.33 -1.41 2.40
N VAL A 141 -6.45 -0.93 1.84
CA VAL A 141 -7.12 -1.55 0.70
C VAL A 141 -6.22 -1.53 -0.53
N ALA A 142 -5.58 -0.39 -0.83
CA ALA A 142 -4.68 -0.29 -1.96
C ALA A 142 -3.46 -1.23 -1.84
N LEU A 143 -2.94 -1.40 -0.62
CA LEU A 143 -1.86 -2.33 -0.34
C LEU A 143 -2.29 -3.80 -0.52
N HIS A 144 -3.52 -4.16 -0.13
CA HIS A 144 -4.13 -5.45 -0.46
C HIS A 144 -4.21 -5.68 -1.98
N LEU A 145 -4.72 -4.69 -2.73
CA LEU A 145 -4.80 -4.79 -4.18
C LEU A 145 -3.42 -4.91 -4.82
N PHE A 146 -2.41 -4.24 -4.27
CA PHE A 146 -1.03 -4.32 -4.75
C PHE A 146 -0.51 -5.76 -4.75
N PHE A 147 -0.79 -6.53 -3.70
CA PHE A 147 -0.38 -7.94 -3.62
C PHE A 147 -1.13 -8.85 -4.60
N HIS A 148 -2.40 -8.55 -4.89
CA HIS A 148 -3.27 -9.37 -5.73
C HIS A 148 -3.18 -9.04 -7.22
N LEU A 149 -2.70 -7.86 -7.59
CA LEU A 149 -2.47 -7.51 -8.98
C LEU A 149 -1.30 -8.29 -9.57
N ARG A 150 -1.52 -8.94 -10.73
CA ARG A 150 -0.49 -9.71 -11.44
C ARG A 150 0.51 -8.86 -12.21
N SER A 151 0.10 -7.69 -12.69
CA SER A 151 0.92 -6.85 -13.58
C SER A 151 1.58 -5.71 -12.82
N SER A 152 2.90 -5.57 -12.97
CA SER A 152 3.70 -4.52 -12.33
C SER A 152 3.24 -3.11 -12.71
N SER A 153 2.76 -2.91 -13.94
CA SER A 153 2.22 -1.61 -14.39
C SER A 153 0.98 -1.21 -13.60
N HIS A 154 0.08 -2.14 -13.32
CA HIS A 154 -1.13 -1.86 -12.53
C HIS A 154 -0.79 -1.55 -11.07
N ARG A 155 0.21 -2.25 -10.51
CA ARG A 155 0.72 -1.98 -9.17
C ARG A 155 1.27 -0.56 -9.03
N LEU A 156 2.05 -0.10 -10.03
CA LEU A 156 2.56 1.27 -10.07
C LEU A 156 1.43 2.31 -10.15
N VAL A 157 0.38 2.05 -10.94
CA VAL A 157 -0.78 2.94 -11.03
C VAL A 157 -1.51 3.05 -9.69
N ILE A 158 -1.72 1.94 -8.97
CA ILE A 158 -2.34 1.99 -7.64
C ILE A 158 -1.49 2.82 -6.67
N VAL A 159 -0.17 2.61 -6.64
CA VAL A 159 0.73 3.40 -5.80
C VAL A 159 0.65 4.89 -6.17
N ALA A 160 0.64 5.22 -7.46
CA ALA A 160 0.48 6.59 -7.93
C ALA A 160 -0.85 7.20 -7.50
N ILE A 161 -1.96 6.46 -7.60
CA ILE A 161 -3.28 6.90 -7.13
C ILE A 161 -3.26 7.19 -5.63
N VAL A 162 -2.69 6.30 -4.81
CA VAL A 162 -2.60 6.51 -3.35
C VAL A 162 -1.77 7.74 -3.01
N ILE A 163 -0.63 7.92 -3.67
CA ILE A 163 0.24 9.10 -3.48
C ILE A 163 -0.53 10.37 -3.86
N VAL A 164 -1.14 10.41 -5.05
CA VAL A 164 -1.89 11.58 -5.52
C VAL A 164 -3.10 11.85 -4.64
N ALA A 165 -3.85 10.83 -4.23
CA ALA A 165 -5.00 10.98 -3.32
C ALA A 165 -4.57 11.52 -1.95
N TYR A 166 -3.43 11.05 -1.43
CA TYR A 166 -2.88 11.52 -0.16
C TYR A 166 -2.45 12.99 -0.23
N PHE A 167 -1.63 13.35 -1.23
CA PHE A 167 -1.16 14.72 -1.39
C PHE A 167 -2.29 15.68 -1.80
N SER A 168 -3.25 15.24 -2.61
CA SER A 168 -4.41 16.07 -2.95
C SER A 168 -5.32 16.28 -1.74
N GLY A 169 -5.55 15.26 -0.91
CA GLY A 169 -6.28 15.38 0.36
C GLY A 169 -5.57 16.31 1.36
N PHE A 170 -4.25 16.24 1.46
CA PHE A 170 -3.44 17.15 2.28
C PHE A 170 -3.52 18.60 1.77
N ILE A 171 -3.41 18.81 0.46
CA ILE A 171 -3.55 20.14 -0.17
C ILE A 171 -4.96 20.67 0.05
N LEU A 172 -6.01 19.87 -0.16
CA LEU A 172 -7.40 20.30 0.01
C LEU A 172 -7.75 20.61 1.48
N SER A 173 -7.27 19.79 2.41
CA SER A 173 -7.45 19.98 3.85
C SER A 173 -6.65 21.17 4.39
N GLY A 174 -5.47 21.43 3.82
CA GLY A 174 -4.67 22.63 4.09
C GLY A 174 -5.35 23.92 3.62
N VAL A 175 -6.02 23.90 2.47
CA VAL A 175 -6.81 25.04 1.96
C VAL A 175 -8.02 25.34 2.85
N GLY A 176 -8.64 24.31 3.45
CA GLY A 176 -9.77 24.48 4.38
C GLY A 176 -9.39 25.11 5.72
N LYS A 177 -8.19 24.85 6.25
CA LYS A 177 -7.73 25.42 7.53
C LYS A 177 -7.27 26.88 7.43
N SER A 178 -6.96 27.40 6.25
CA SER A 178 -6.51 28.78 6.08
C SER A 178 -7.63 29.82 6.24
N LYS A 179 -8.91 29.44 6.16
CA LYS A 179 -10.03 30.38 6.26
C LYS A 179 -10.61 30.56 7.66
N SER A 180 -10.18 29.78 8.66
CA SER A 180 -10.67 29.92 10.05
C SER A 180 -9.75 30.73 10.97
N ALA A 181 -8.59 31.18 10.49
CA ALA A 181 -7.63 31.97 11.28
C ALA A 181 -7.83 33.50 11.19
N THR A 182 -8.78 33.97 10.38
CA THR A 182 -8.98 35.41 10.11
C THR A 182 -10.37 35.92 10.49
N SER A 183 -11.00 35.32 11.51
CA SER A 183 -12.19 35.88 12.15
C SER A 183 -12.00 35.88 13.66
N LYS A 184 -11.16 36.80 14.13
CA LYS A 184 -11.27 37.38 15.47
C LYS A 184 -11.40 38.88 15.30
#